data_AF-A0A2H0WQC6-F1
#
_entry.id   AF-A0A2H0WQC6-F1
#
_cell.length_a   1.000
_cell.length_b   1.000
_cell.length_c   1.000
_cell.angle_alpha   90.00
_cell.angle_beta   90.00
_cell.angle_gamma   90.00
#
_symmetry.space_group_name_H-M   'P 1'
#
loop_
_entity.id
_entity.type
_entity.pdbx_description
1 polymer ?
#
loop_
_entity_poly.entity_id
_entity_poly.type
_entity_poly.pdbx_seq_one_letter_code
_entity_poly.pdbx_strand_id
1 'polypeptide(L)'
;MAHENRDINPETLGFVRLEKVKCGKPNCHCANGKKHKAYYLYFRDCTIPSLSNKAILVKKYLPRRLVKEMRRKIQIRKNMGNYNHVFSGKDDALMKGAYEKLANLPLSKTMERVHTIIKQVKKSQEYQHLTQELRLLR
;
A
#
# COMPACT_ATOMS: atom_id res chain seq x y z
N MET A 1 10.92 -16.44 -15.82
CA MET A 1 10.35 -15.27 -15.10
C MET A 1 10.36 -15.41 -13.56
N ALA A 2 11.18 -16.28 -12.96
CA ALA A 2 11.15 -16.54 -11.50
C ALA A 2 12.18 -15.74 -10.68
N HIS A 3 13.07 -14.96 -11.32
CA HIS A 3 14.23 -14.36 -10.67
C HIS A 3 14.09 -12.90 -10.23
N GLU A 4 13.05 -12.18 -10.62
CA GLU A 4 12.95 -10.72 -10.37
C GLU A 4 12.31 -10.33 -9.03
N ASN A 5 11.77 -11.28 -8.26
CA ASN A 5 10.97 -10.97 -7.06
C ASN A 5 11.67 -11.25 -5.73
N ARG A 6 12.97 -11.60 -5.71
CA ARG A 6 13.68 -12.01 -4.48
C ARG A 6 13.83 -10.89 -3.43
N ASP A 7 13.79 -9.62 -3.84
CA ASP A 7 13.91 -8.46 -2.94
C ASP A 7 12.57 -7.80 -2.56
N ILE A 8 11.45 -8.38 -2.98
CA ILE A 8 10.13 -7.78 -2.75
C ILE A 8 9.60 -8.23 -1.41
N ASN A 9 9.36 -7.29 -0.49
CA ASN A 9 8.62 -7.57 0.73
C ASN A 9 7.21 -8.09 0.40
N PRO A 10 6.91 -9.38 0.66
CA PRO A 10 5.66 -10.01 0.23
C PRO A 10 4.44 -9.42 0.94
N GLU A 11 4.61 -8.82 2.12
CA GLU A 11 3.54 -8.13 2.84
C GLU A 11 2.90 -7.00 2.01
N THR A 12 3.70 -6.33 1.18
CA THR A 12 3.23 -5.21 0.33
C THR A 12 2.43 -5.68 -0.89
N LEU A 13 2.48 -6.97 -1.22
CA LEU A 13 1.66 -7.61 -2.25
C LEU A 13 0.33 -8.16 -1.70
N GLY A 14 0.16 -8.08 -0.38
CA GLY A 14 -1.00 -8.62 0.32
C GLY A 14 -2.23 -7.71 0.34
N PHE A 15 -3.16 -8.04 1.23
CA PHE A 15 -4.32 -7.22 1.55
C PHE A 15 -4.65 -7.27 3.04
N VAL A 16 -5.23 -6.18 3.57
CA VAL A 16 -5.66 -6.07 4.96
C VAL A 16 -7.16 -6.29 5.08
N ARG A 17 -7.57 -7.29 5.85
CA ARG A 17 -8.99 -7.61 6.11
C ARG A 17 -9.34 -7.39 7.58
N LEU A 18 -10.53 -6.85 7.82
CA LEU A 18 -11.13 -6.80 9.15
C LEU A 18 -11.98 -8.05 9.37
N GLU A 19 -11.75 -8.75 10.46
CA GLU A 19 -12.44 -9.99 10.79
C GLU A 19 -13.06 -9.96 12.18
N LYS A 20 -14.17 -10.70 12.32
CA LYS A 20 -14.85 -10.92 13.59
C LYS A 20 -14.31 -12.22 14.21
N VAL A 21 -13.52 -12.12 15.28
CA VAL A 21 -12.89 -13.26 15.97
C VAL A 21 -13.49 -13.51 17.35
N LYS A 22 -13.59 -14.78 17.75
CA LYS A 22 -13.99 -15.15 19.11
C LYS A 22 -12.85 -14.82 20.08
N CYS A 23 -13.19 -14.33 21.27
CA CYS A 23 -12.20 -14.16 22.34
C CYS A 23 -11.91 -15.54 22.94
N GLY A 24 -10.64 -15.96 22.99
CA GLY A 24 -10.22 -17.19 23.69
C GLY A 24 -9.97 -17.00 25.18
N LYS A 25 -10.15 -15.78 25.71
CA LYS A 25 -9.93 -15.49 27.13
C LYS A 25 -11.20 -15.86 27.93
N PRO A 26 -11.09 -16.63 29.03
CA PRO A 26 -12.24 -17.08 29.80
C PRO A 26 -13.05 -15.92 30.42
N ASN A 27 -12.39 -14.79 30.77
CA ASN A 27 -13.02 -13.64 31.43
C ASN A 27 -13.34 -12.48 30.49
N CYS A 28 -13.43 -12.75 29.20
CA CYS A 28 -13.72 -11.74 28.20
C CYS A 28 -15.24 -11.56 28.13
N HIS A 29 -15.77 -10.35 28.30
CA HIS A 29 -17.22 -10.06 28.10
C HIS A 29 -17.78 -10.49 26.73
N CYS A 30 -16.87 -10.79 25.81
CA CYS A 30 -17.07 -11.28 24.45
C CYS A 30 -17.43 -12.78 24.38
N ALA A 31 -17.22 -13.52 25.47
CA ALA A 31 -17.65 -14.91 25.64
C ALA A 31 -19.18 -15.05 25.51
N ASN A 32 -19.94 -13.99 25.83
CA ASN A 32 -21.39 -13.92 25.69
C ASN A 32 -21.86 -13.61 24.25
N GLY A 33 -21.14 -14.11 23.23
CA GLY A 33 -21.56 -14.04 21.82
C GLY A 33 -21.08 -12.80 21.03
N LYS A 34 -20.47 -11.79 21.66
CA LYS A 34 -19.90 -10.63 20.95
C LYS A 34 -18.51 -10.93 20.41
N LYS A 35 -18.35 -11.04 19.08
CA LYS A 35 -17.04 -11.23 18.42
C LYS A 35 -16.22 -9.94 18.40
N HIS A 36 -14.92 -10.03 18.67
CA HIS A 36 -13.99 -8.90 18.52
C HIS A 36 -13.71 -8.60 17.06
N LYS A 37 -13.44 -7.33 16.75
CA LYS A 37 -12.93 -6.93 15.45
C LYS A 37 -11.40 -6.88 15.49
N ALA A 38 -10.74 -7.67 14.65
CA ALA A 38 -9.29 -7.68 14.51
C ALA A 38 -8.90 -7.50 13.03
N TYR A 39 -7.79 -6.80 12.78
CA TYR A 39 -7.24 -6.67 11.44
C TYR A 39 -6.19 -7.75 11.21
N TYR A 40 -6.23 -8.36 10.04
CA TYR A 40 -5.25 -9.33 9.57
C TYR A 40 -4.69 -8.90 8.22
N LEU A 41 -3.39 -9.07 8.05
CA LEU A 41 -2.71 -9.00 6.77
C LEU A 41 -2.66 -10.40 6.17
N TYR A 42 -3.09 -10.49 4.92
CA TYR A 42 -3.02 -11.70 4.10
C TYR A 42 -2.02 -11.48 2.97
N PHE A 43 -1.01 -12.34 2.84
CA PHE A 43 -0.03 -12.27 1.76
C PHE A 43 0.44 -13.66 1.36
N ARG A 44 1.00 -13.78 0.15
CA ARG A 44 1.58 -15.04 -0.33
C ARG A 44 3.07 -15.05 -0.05
N ASP A 45 3.53 -16.02 0.72
CA ASP A 45 4.95 -16.20 1.03
C ASP A 45 5.53 -17.34 0.20
N CYS A 46 6.60 -17.05 -0.52
CA CYS A 46 7.32 -17.98 -1.37
C CYS A 46 8.58 -18.55 -0.68
N THR A 47 8.94 -18.04 0.50
CA THR A 47 10.12 -18.49 1.27
C THR A 47 9.81 -19.70 2.14
N ILE A 48 8.54 -19.93 2.46
CA ILE A 48 8.11 -21.09 3.24
C ILE A 48 8.13 -22.33 2.33
N PRO A 49 8.92 -23.37 2.67
CA PRO A 49 8.97 -24.59 1.88
C PRO A 49 7.57 -25.20 1.79
N SER A 50 7.07 -25.40 0.58
CA SER A 50 5.82 -26.14 0.35
C SER A 50 6.11 -27.32 -0.56
N LEU A 51 5.52 -28.47 -0.24
CA LEU A 51 5.64 -29.72 -1.00
C LEU A 51 5.24 -29.58 -2.48
N SER A 52 4.58 -28.48 -2.85
CA SER A 52 4.07 -28.22 -4.20
C SER A 52 4.75 -27.03 -4.90
N ASN A 53 5.80 -26.43 -4.33
CA ASN A 53 6.41 -25.17 -4.79
C ASN A 53 5.40 -24.02 -4.98
N LYS A 54 4.20 -24.12 -4.40
CA LYS A 54 3.18 -23.07 -4.43
C LYS A 54 3.38 -22.13 -3.26
N ALA A 55 3.23 -20.83 -3.52
CA ALA A 55 3.25 -19.81 -2.49
C ALA A 55 2.12 -20.04 -1.47
N ILE A 56 2.45 -19.99 -0.18
CA ILE A 56 1.51 -20.24 0.91
C ILE A 56 0.81 -18.94 1.29
N LEU A 57 -0.51 -18.97 1.46
CA LEU A 57 -1.25 -17.83 1.97
C LEU A 57 -1.03 -17.71 3.49
N VAL A 58 -0.30 -16.68 3.90
CA VAL A 58 -0.02 -16.37 5.29
C VAL A 58 -1.03 -15.38 5.83
N LYS A 59 -1.52 -15.63 7.05
CA LYS A 59 -2.37 -14.74 7.83
C LYS A 59 -1.61 -14.20 9.03
N LYS A 60 -1.37 -12.89 9.08
CA LYS A 60 -0.64 -12.22 10.17
C LYS A 60 -1.52 -11.20 10.88
N TYR A 61 -1.52 -11.20 12.21
CA TYR A 61 -2.24 -10.18 13.00
C TYR A 61 -1.64 -8.80 12.73
N LEU A 62 -2.50 -7.80 12.51
CA LEU A 62 -2.10 -6.43 12.25
C LEU A 62 -2.68 -5.47 13.30
N PRO A 63 -1.86 -4.85 14.16
CA PRO A 63 -2.31 -3.85 15.11
C PRO A 63 -2.99 -2.66 14.42
N ARG A 64 -4.08 -2.15 15.01
CA ARG A 64 -4.88 -1.05 14.43
C ARG A 64 -4.05 0.18 14.05
N ARG A 65 -3.03 0.52 14.85
CA ARG A 65 -2.12 1.65 14.59
C ARG A 65 -1.35 1.52 13.27
N LEU A 66 -1.07 0.29 12.83
CA LEU A 66 -0.30 0.00 11.61
C LEU A 66 -1.18 -0.20 10.37
N VAL A 67 -2.50 -0.37 10.53
CA VAL A 67 -3.43 -0.66 9.42
C VAL A 67 -3.39 0.41 8.34
N LYS A 68 -3.40 1.70 8.74
CA LYS A 68 -3.40 2.82 7.79
C LYS A 68 -2.13 2.83 6.95
N GLU A 69 -0.98 2.61 7.59
CA GLU A 69 0.32 2.58 6.93
C GLU A 69 0.45 1.39 5.99
N MET A 70 0.04 0.20 6.45
CA MET A 70 0.12 -1.01 5.63
C MET A 70 -0.78 -0.93 4.39
N ARG A 71 -2.02 -0.44 4.54
CA ARG A 71 -2.92 -0.20 3.39
C ARG A 71 -2.32 0.78 2.39
N ARG A 72 -1.67 1.84 2.86
CA ARG A 72 -0.96 2.79 2.00
C ARG A 72 0.17 2.11 1.23
N LYS A 73 1.03 1.33 1.91
CA LYS A 73 2.15 0.61 1.27
C LYS A 73 1.66 -0.33 0.16
N ILE A 74 0.61 -1.11 0.44
CA ILE A 74 -0.05 -1.97 -0.55
C ILE A 74 -0.58 -1.15 -1.73
N GLN A 75 -1.26 -0.03 -1.48
CA GLN A 75 -1.82 0.80 -2.55
C GLN A 75 -0.74 1.41 -3.43
N ILE A 76 0.35 1.92 -2.85
CA ILE A 76 1.49 2.47 -3.60
C ILE A 76 2.05 1.41 -4.54
N ARG A 77 2.19 0.17 -4.08
CA ARG A 77 2.69 -0.94 -4.91
C ARG A 77 1.73 -1.32 -6.03
N LYS A 78 0.42 -1.37 -5.76
CA LYS A 78 -0.61 -1.58 -6.80
C LYS A 78 -0.57 -0.48 -7.87
N ASN A 79 -0.44 0.77 -7.44
CA ASN A 79 -0.33 1.91 -8.36
C ASN A 79 0.93 1.82 -9.22
N MET A 80 2.05 1.33 -8.69
CA MET A 80 3.26 1.09 -9.48
C MET A 80 3.04 0.03 -10.57
N GLY A 81 2.34 -1.07 -10.25
CA GLY A 81 1.95 -2.07 -11.26
C GLY A 81 1.08 -1.48 -12.36
N ASN A 82 0.10 -0.65 -12.00
CA ASN A 82 -0.77 0.05 -12.95
C ASN A 82 0.01 1.06 -13.81
N TYR A 83 0.93 1.83 -13.22
CA TYR A 83 1.77 2.77 -13.94
C TYR A 83 2.62 2.07 -15.01
N ASN A 84 3.31 0.99 -14.62
CA ASN A 84 4.13 0.20 -15.56
C ASN A 84 3.29 -0.35 -16.73
N HIS A 85 2.04 -0.73 -16.47
CA HIS A 85 1.11 -1.20 -17.49
C HIS A 85 0.71 -0.08 -18.47
N VAL A 86 0.34 1.10 -17.97
CA VAL A 86 -0.12 2.23 -18.78
C VAL A 86 1.01 2.81 -19.64
N PHE A 87 2.22 2.90 -19.09
CA PHE A 87 3.36 3.50 -19.78
C PHE A 87 4.24 2.46 -20.51
N SER A 88 3.66 1.30 -20.82
CA SER A 88 4.25 0.24 -21.67
C SER A 88 5.66 -0.19 -21.26
N GLY A 89 5.97 -0.17 -19.95
CA GLY A 89 7.28 -0.59 -19.47
C GLY A 89 8.46 0.22 -20.02
N LYS A 90 8.26 1.45 -20.54
CA LYS A 90 9.39 2.39 -20.64
C LYS A 90 9.89 2.55 -19.21
N ASP A 91 11.04 1.95 -18.92
CA ASP A 91 11.67 1.94 -17.61
C ASP A 91 11.98 3.38 -17.20
N ASP A 92 10.97 4.06 -16.68
CA ASP A 92 11.13 5.32 -15.98
C ASP A 92 11.71 4.96 -14.61
N ALA A 93 13.02 4.70 -14.61
CA ALA A 93 13.81 4.39 -13.44
C ALA A 93 13.65 5.46 -12.36
N LEU A 94 13.35 6.69 -12.77
CA LEU A 94 13.05 7.83 -11.92
C LEU A 94 11.73 7.60 -11.16
N MET A 95 10.66 7.21 -11.86
CA MET A 95 9.38 6.89 -11.25
C MET A 95 9.44 5.64 -10.38
N LYS A 96 10.13 4.58 -10.82
CA LYS A 96 10.37 3.39 -9.99
C LYS A 96 11.08 3.75 -8.68
N GLY A 97 12.17 4.52 -8.76
CA GLY A 97 12.91 5.00 -7.60
C GLY A 97 12.09 5.94 -6.71
N ALA A 98 11.19 6.75 -7.28
CA ALA A 98 10.28 7.60 -6.53
C ALA A 98 9.26 6.76 -5.74
N TYR A 99 8.64 5.75 -6.36
CA TYR A 99 7.69 4.85 -5.72
C TYR A 99 8.33 4.04 -4.58
N GLU A 100 9.54 3.51 -4.79
CA GLU A 100 10.29 2.78 -3.75
C GLU A 100 10.63 3.67 -2.56
N LYS A 101 11.12 4.89 -2.82
CA LYS A 101 11.38 5.88 -1.76
C LYS A 101 10.10 6.25 -1.01
N LEU A 102 8.98 6.45 -1.73
CA LEU A 102 7.69 6.79 -1.11
C LEU A 102 7.12 5.64 -0.27
N ALA A 103 7.21 4.40 -0.73
CA ALA A 103 6.74 3.21 0.00
C ALA A 103 7.46 3.04 1.35
N ASN A 104 8.75 3.39 1.40
CA ASN A 104 9.59 3.25 2.59
C ASN A 104 9.51 4.47 3.54
N LEU A 105 8.96 5.61 3.09
CA LEU A 105 8.79 6.78 3.93
C LEU A 105 7.58 6.65 4.89
N PRO A 106 7.70 7.15 6.13
CA PRO A 106 6.55 7.37 7.00
C PRO A 106 5.48 8.22 6.33
N LEU A 107 4.21 7.98 6.70
CA LEU A 107 3.07 8.72 6.14
C LEU A 107 3.22 10.24 6.35
N SER A 108 3.68 10.68 7.52
CA SER A 108 3.91 12.10 7.84
C SER A 108 4.87 12.76 6.86
N LYS A 109 6.06 12.18 6.68
CA LYS A 109 7.07 12.66 5.73
C LYS A 109 6.58 12.64 4.28
N THR A 110 5.72 11.69 3.93
CA THR A 110 5.11 11.65 2.60
C THR A 110 4.15 12.81 2.38
N MET A 111 3.29 13.08 3.37
CA MET A 111 2.35 14.21 3.32
C MET A 111 3.08 15.55 3.22
N GLU A 112 4.17 15.73 3.98
CA GLU A 112 5.02 16.92 3.89
C GLU A 112 5.59 17.10 2.49
N ARG A 113 6.16 16.04 1.90
CA ARG A 113 6.71 16.09 0.53
C ARG A 113 5.65 16.41 -0.52
N VAL A 114 4.50 15.75 -0.44
CA VAL A 114 3.36 16.02 -1.33
C VAL A 114 2.92 17.47 -1.20
N HIS A 115 2.85 18.01 0.01
CA HIS A 115 2.45 19.40 0.24
C HIS A 115 3.46 20.38 -0.38
N THR A 116 4.76 20.11 -0.26
CA THR A 116 5.81 20.91 -0.91
C THR A 116 5.71 20.86 -2.42
N ILE A 117 5.51 19.67 -3.01
CA ILE A 117 5.33 19.51 -4.45
C ILE A 117 4.09 20.28 -4.93
N ILE A 118 2.96 20.16 -4.24
CA ILE A 118 1.74 20.91 -4.57
C ILE A 118 1.99 22.41 -4.55
N LYS A 119 2.73 22.92 -3.56
CA LYS A 119 3.11 24.34 -3.50
C LYS A 119 3.97 24.76 -4.68
N GLN A 120 4.90 23.93 -5.12
CA GLN A 120 5.74 24.19 -6.29
C GLN A 120 4.92 24.17 -7.59
N VAL A 121 4.08 23.15 -7.78
CA VAL A 121 3.21 23.02 -8.96
C VAL A 121 2.25 24.21 -9.05
N LYS A 122 1.64 24.63 -7.94
CA LYS A 122 0.76 25.81 -7.93
C LYS A 122 1.46 27.12 -8.30
N LYS A 123 2.79 27.18 -8.14
CA LYS A 123 3.61 28.32 -8.54
C LYS A 123 4.11 28.21 -9.98
N SER A 124 3.92 27.08 -10.67
CA SER A 124 4.35 26.93 -12.06
C SER A 124 3.45 27.74 -13.00
N GLN A 125 4.06 28.28 -14.06
CA GLN A 125 3.34 29.04 -15.09
C GLN A 125 2.29 28.17 -15.79
N GLU A 126 2.61 26.91 -16.10
CA GLU A 126 1.67 25.96 -16.72
C GLU A 126 0.41 25.75 -15.88
N TYR A 127 0.54 25.57 -14.56
CA TYR A 127 -0.61 25.38 -13.68
C TYR A 127 -1.48 26.64 -13.63
N GLN A 128 -0.85 27.82 -13.59
CA GLN A 128 -1.56 29.10 -13.62
C GLN A 128 -2.32 29.29 -14.95
N HIS A 129 -1.69 28.95 -16.07
CA HIS A 129 -2.28 29.03 -17.41
C HIS A 129 -3.50 28.10 -17.55
N LEU A 130 -3.34 26.81 -17.21
CA LEU A 130 -4.43 25.82 -17.22
C LEU A 130 -5.60 26.23 -16.31
N THR A 131 -5.30 26.78 -15.13
CA THR A 131 -6.34 27.25 -14.20
C THR A 131 -7.11 28.44 -14.77
N GLN A 132 -6.43 29.30 -15.54
CA GLN A 132 -7.04 30.46 -16.19
C GLN A 132 -7.91 30.04 -17.38
N GLU A 133 -7.44 29.10 -18.22
CA GLU A 133 -8.23 28.49 -19.29
C GLU A 133 -9.52 27.85 -18.77
N LEU A 134 -9.43 27.06 -17.70
CA LEU A 134 -10.60 26.43 -17.07
C LEU A 134 -11.61 27.41 -16.47
N ARG A 135 -11.15 28.59 -16.04
CA ARG A 135 -12.04 29.66 -15.56
C ARG A 135 -12.79 30.34 -16.70
N LEU A 136 -12.18 30.43 -17.89
CA LEU A 136 -12.80 31.02 -19.08
C LEU A 136 -13.81 30.07 -19.75
N LEU A 137 -13.75 28.78 -19.41
CA LEU A 137 -14.69 27.74 -19.87
C LEU A 137 -15.92 27.55 -18.94
N ARG A 138 -16.03 28.32 -17.86
CA ARG A 138 -17.17 28.34 -16.92
C ARG A 138 -17.96 29.63 -17.06
#